data_AF-A0A3N5SBD4-F1
#
_entry.id   AF-A0A3N5SBD4-F1
#
_cell.length_a   1.000
_cell.length_b   1.000
_cell.length_c   1.000
_cell.angle_alpha   90.00
_cell.angle_beta   90.00
_cell.angle_gamma   90.00
#
_symmetry.space_group_name_H-M   'P 1'
#
loop_
_entity.id
_entity.type
_entity.pdbx_description
1 polymer ?
#
loop_
_entity_poly.entity_id
_entity_poly.type
_entity_poly.pdbx_seq_one_letter_code
_entity_poly.pdbx_strand_id
1 'polypeptide(L)'
;DIVDGIGIYPNQDKELIDMNINKQLSYAASLLEKIPKRMHVFLIPGNHDPGRRALPQTALANLRDFQPLENFSIIGNPSVVELNRIKLLMFHGQSLDDVIATVPGLSYSKPVEAMKILLKSRHLSPIYGNRTPIAPESEDMLVIEDVPDIFHAGHVHMTEVGRYKGTLIVNSGAWQRQTKFQQTMGITPTPGICILVNLGNLQSFKKDFN
;
A
#
# COMPACT_ATOMS: atom_id res chain seq x y z
N ASP A 1 0.04 5.48 1.57
CA ASP A 1 -0.80 6.28 2.49
C ASP A 1 -0.17 6.31 3.86
N ILE A 2 0.94 7.04 3.98
CA ILE A 2 1.63 7.33 5.25
C ILE A 2 0.85 8.40 6.01
N VAL A 3 0.26 9.34 5.26
CA VAL A 3 -0.63 10.39 5.74
C VAL A 3 -1.97 10.32 5.02
N ASP A 4 -3.00 10.98 5.57
CA ASP A 4 -4.35 10.97 4.97
C ASP A 4 -4.46 11.94 3.78
N GLY A 5 -3.52 12.87 3.65
CA GLY A 5 -3.47 13.84 2.56
C GLY A 5 -4.48 14.96 2.73
N ILE A 6 -4.59 15.82 1.70
CA ILE A 6 -5.53 16.95 1.64
C ILE A 6 -6.27 16.91 0.30
N GLY A 7 -7.61 16.96 0.34
CA GLY A 7 -8.45 16.99 -0.86
C GLY A 7 -8.39 15.68 -1.65
N ILE A 8 -8.33 14.54 -0.97
CA ILE A 8 -8.29 13.22 -1.59
C ILE A 8 -9.69 12.75 -2.00
N TYR A 9 -10.69 12.93 -1.14
CA TYR A 9 -12.09 12.55 -1.40
C TYR A 9 -13.08 13.62 -0.87
N PRO A 10 -14.34 13.63 -1.35
CA PRO A 10 -15.32 14.63 -0.92
C PRO A 10 -15.57 14.61 0.59
N ASN A 11 -15.64 15.79 1.20
CA ASN A 11 -15.84 15.99 2.64
C ASN A 11 -14.70 15.51 3.56
N GLN A 12 -13.51 15.18 3.01
CA GLN A 12 -12.36 14.78 3.81
C GLN A 12 -11.98 15.84 4.87
N ASP A 13 -12.18 17.12 4.58
CA ASP A 13 -11.94 18.24 5.51
C ASP A 13 -12.71 18.12 6.83
N LYS A 14 -13.84 17.40 6.84
CA LYS A 14 -14.64 17.15 8.05
C LYS A 14 -14.12 15.98 8.89
N GLU A 15 -13.20 15.18 8.34
CA GLU A 15 -12.64 13.97 8.96
C GLU A 15 -11.19 14.18 9.41
N LEU A 16 -10.48 15.16 8.81
CA LEU A 16 -9.09 15.45 9.12
C LEU A 16 -8.92 16.13 10.49
N ILE A 17 -8.04 15.56 11.31
CA ILE A 17 -7.56 16.22 12.54
C ILE A 17 -6.66 17.42 12.18
N ASP A 18 -5.85 17.29 11.12
CA ASP A 18 -4.97 18.35 10.66
C ASP A 18 -5.11 18.56 9.15
N MET A 19 -5.50 19.78 8.76
CA MET A 19 -5.67 20.18 7.35
C MET A 19 -4.38 20.71 6.71
N ASN A 20 -3.23 20.57 7.37
CA ASN A 20 -1.93 20.94 6.84
C ASN A 20 -1.09 19.69 6.56
N ILE A 21 -0.77 19.47 5.28
CA ILE A 21 0.02 18.32 4.84
C ILE A 21 1.40 18.23 5.51
N ASN A 22 2.05 19.38 5.75
CA ASN A 22 3.35 19.38 6.42
C ASN A 22 3.21 18.91 7.86
N LYS A 23 2.15 19.29 8.58
CA LYS A 23 1.92 18.82 9.95
C LYS A 23 1.59 17.33 10.00
N GLN A 24 0.82 16.81 9.03
CA GLN A 24 0.60 15.37 8.91
C GLN A 24 1.92 14.61 8.72
N LEU A 25 2.80 15.11 7.84
CA LEU A 25 4.12 14.52 7.59
C LEU A 25 5.03 14.61 8.83
N SER A 26 5.10 15.75 9.51
CA SER A 26 5.90 15.90 10.74
C SER A 26 5.42 14.94 11.82
N TYR A 27 4.10 14.77 11.97
CA TYR A 27 3.52 13.84 12.93
C TYR A 27 3.86 12.39 12.56
N ALA A 28 3.70 12.00 11.29
CA ALA A 28 4.08 10.68 10.81
C ALA A 28 5.57 10.39 11.06
N ALA A 29 6.46 11.33 10.72
CA ALA A 29 7.90 11.21 10.98
C ALA A 29 8.19 10.99 12.47
N SER A 30 7.53 11.74 13.37
CA SER A 30 7.71 11.60 14.83
C SER A 30 7.28 10.23 15.37
N LEU A 31 6.32 9.57 14.72
CA LEU A 31 5.91 8.20 15.07
C LEU A 31 6.90 7.18 14.52
N LEU A 32 7.34 7.36 13.27
CA LEU A 32 8.30 6.49 12.59
C LEU A 32 9.68 6.51 13.26
N GLU A 33 10.10 7.65 13.81
CA GLU A 33 11.36 7.79 14.55
C GLU A 33 11.45 6.87 15.78
N LYS A 34 10.29 6.46 16.34
CA LYS A 34 10.23 5.52 17.47
C LYS A 34 10.60 4.09 17.09
N ILE A 35 10.70 3.77 15.79
CA ILE A 35 11.14 2.45 15.32
C ILE A 35 12.63 2.26 15.66
N PRO A 36 13.01 1.16 16.34
CA PRO A 36 14.40 0.95 16.74
C PRO A 36 15.37 0.97 15.55
N LYS A 37 16.48 1.70 15.67
CA LYS A 37 17.47 1.90 14.59
C LYS A 37 18.09 0.61 14.02
N ARG A 38 18.05 -0.50 14.77
CA ARG A 38 18.47 -1.84 14.29
C ARG A 38 17.53 -2.45 13.24
N MET A 39 16.34 -1.88 13.06
CA MET A 39 15.35 -2.34 12.08
C MET A 39 15.38 -1.40 10.88
N HIS A 40 15.66 -1.94 9.70
CA HIS A 40 15.54 -1.18 8.47
C HIS A 40 14.09 -1.13 8.00
N VAL A 41 13.63 0.02 7.54
CA VAL A 41 12.24 0.23 7.07
C VAL A 41 12.26 0.65 5.61
N PHE A 42 11.54 -0.09 4.77
CA PHE A 42 11.24 0.31 3.40
C PHE A 42 9.87 0.99 3.36
N LEU A 43 9.80 2.15 2.72
CA LEU A 43 8.60 2.97 2.66
C LEU A 43 8.28 3.32 1.21
N ILE A 44 7.06 3.03 0.78
CA ILE A 44 6.54 3.42 -0.54
C ILE A 44 5.37 4.41 -0.37
N PRO A 45 5.19 5.37 -1.29
CA PRO A 45 4.02 6.25 -1.28
C PRO A 45 2.75 5.50 -1.69
N GLY A 46 1.60 6.06 -1.34
CA GLY A 46 0.30 5.72 -1.90
C GLY A 46 -0.42 6.94 -2.49
N ASN A 47 -1.70 6.80 -2.79
CA ASN A 47 -2.49 7.83 -3.48
C ASN A 47 -2.89 9.02 -2.59
N HIS A 48 -2.76 8.91 -1.27
CA HIS A 48 -2.98 10.01 -0.31
C HIS A 48 -1.71 10.82 -0.03
N ASP A 49 -0.54 10.25 -0.29
CA ASP A 49 0.74 10.89 0.01
C ASP A 49 1.05 12.02 -0.99
N PRO A 50 1.89 13.01 -0.60
CA PRO A 50 2.28 14.09 -1.49
C PRO A 50 2.97 13.58 -2.75
N GLY A 51 2.79 14.30 -3.86
CA GLY A 51 3.43 13.98 -5.14
C GLY A 51 2.41 13.55 -6.18
N ARG A 52 2.86 12.74 -7.15
CA ARG A 52 2.02 12.29 -8.25
C ARG A 52 0.99 11.27 -7.75
N ARG A 53 -0.30 11.46 -8.10
CA ARG A 53 -1.37 10.49 -7.81
C ARG A 53 -1.44 9.32 -8.80
N ALA A 54 -0.96 9.51 -10.02
CA ALA A 54 -0.91 8.48 -11.05
C ALA A 54 0.21 7.48 -10.81
N LEU A 55 -0.03 6.21 -11.14
CA LEU A 55 0.97 5.15 -11.13
C LEU A 55 1.85 5.22 -12.40
N PRO A 56 3.15 4.87 -12.32
CA PRO A 56 3.91 4.66 -11.09
C PRO A 56 4.20 5.99 -10.36
N GLN A 57 4.42 5.89 -9.06
CA GLN A 57 4.77 7.04 -8.20
C GLN A 57 6.26 6.98 -7.86
N THR A 58 6.95 8.12 -8.02
CA THR A 58 8.33 8.27 -7.56
C THR A 58 8.41 8.23 -6.04
N ALA A 59 9.60 7.94 -5.49
CA ALA A 59 9.84 8.10 -4.06
C ALA A 59 9.46 9.51 -3.59
N LEU A 60 8.99 9.62 -2.34
CA LEU A 60 8.74 10.92 -1.74
C LEU A 60 10.07 11.66 -1.56
N ALA A 61 10.17 12.85 -2.16
CA ALA A 61 11.36 13.68 -2.10
C ALA A 61 11.14 14.91 -1.21
N ASN A 62 12.23 15.55 -0.79
CA ASN A 62 12.22 16.81 -0.03
C ASN A 62 11.44 16.76 1.30
N LEU A 63 11.30 15.57 1.88
CA LEU A 63 10.68 15.38 3.20
C LEU A 63 11.66 15.76 4.31
N ARG A 64 11.73 17.05 4.64
CA ARG A 64 12.64 17.58 5.68
C ARG A 64 12.53 16.81 7.00
N ASP A 65 11.30 16.52 7.44
CA ASP A 65 11.06 15.85 8.72
C ASP A 65 11.44 14.36 8.71
N PHE A 66 11.62 13.77 7.53
CA PHE A 66 12.07 12.38 7.37
C PHE A 66 13.59 12.27 7.30
N GLN A 67 14.33 13.39 7.19
CA GLN A 67 15.81 13.37 7.16
C GLN A 67 16.46 12.67 8.36
N PRO A 68 15.94 12.79 9.61
CA PRO A 68 16.50 12.08 10.77
C PRO A 68 16.24 10.55 10.78
N LEU A 69 15.44 10.04 9.85
CA LEU A 69 15.08 8.62 9.78
C LEU A 69 16.17 7.81 9.04
N GLU A 70 17.37 7.75 9.61
CA GLU A 70 18.56 7.14 8.99
C GLU A 70 18.39 5.65 8.60
N ASN A 71 17.51 4.91 9.28
CA ASN A 71 17.23 3.49 9.04
C ASN A 71 16.08 3.26 8.04
N PHE A 72 15.75 4.25 7.21
CA PHE A 72 14.65 4.19 6.25
C PHE A 72 15.15 4.30 4.81
N SER A 73 14.56 3.51 3.92
CA SER A 73 14.66 3.68 2.48
C SER A 73 13.29 4.03 1.92
N ILE A 74 13.14 5.29 1.50
CA ILE A 74 11.93 5.77 0.82
C ILE A 74 12.11 5.52 -0.67
N ILE A 75 11.28 4.65 -1.23
CA ILE A 75 11.37 4.17 -2.61
C ILE A 75 10.04 4.37 -3.36
N GLY A 76 10.02 4.12 -4.66
CA GLY A 76 8.83 4.34 -5.50
C GLY A 76 7.70 3.33 -5.26
N ASN A 77 6.54 3.61 -5.83
CA ASN A 77 5.41 2.68 -5.88
C ASN A 77 5.06 2.35 -7.34
N PRO A 78 5.17 1.07 -7.77
CA PRO A 78 5.64 -0.09 -7.01
C PRO A 78 7.16 -0.08 -6.80
N SER A 79 7.65 -1.02 -5.98
CA SER A 79 9.08 -1.35 -5.84
C SER A 79 9.29 -2.82 -5.54
N VAL A 80 10.43 -3.38 -5.96
CA VAL A 80 10.89 -4.71 -5.56
C VAL A 80 12.10 -4.58 -4.65
N VAL A 81 12.05 -5.26 -3.50
CA VAL A 81 13.17 -5.34 -2.55
C VAL A 81 13.58 -6.80 -2.42
N GLU A 82 14.88 -7.09 -2.53
CA GLU A 82 15.41 -8.43 -2.27
C GLU A 82 16.04 -8.49 -0.88
N LEU A 83 15.52 -9.38 -0.03
CA LEU A 83 16.00 -9.60 1.34
C LEU A 83 16.36 -11.07 1.51
N ASN A 84 17.64 -11.38 1.73
CA ASN A 84 18.10 -12.77 1.88
C ASN A 84 17.62 -13.68 0.73
N ARG A 85 17.71 -13.21 -0.53
CA ARG A 85 17.24 -13.89 -1.75
C ARG A 85 15.72 -14.07 -1.85
N ILE A 86 14.95 -13.40 -1.00
CA ILE A 86 13.48 -13.35 -1.08
C ILE A 86 13.09 -12.05 -1.78
N LYS A 87 12.40 -12.15 -2.93
CA LYS A 87 11.88 -11.02 -3.69
C LYS A 87 10.53 -10.56 -3.13
N LEU A 88 10.52 -9.38 -2.51
CA LEU A 88 9.32 -8.71 -2.02
C LEU A 88 8.88 -7.64 -3.02
N LEU A 89 7.76 -7.88 -3.71
CA LEU A 89 7.06 -6.87 -4.50
C LEU A 89 6.14 -6.05 -3.60
N MET A 90 6.45 -4.77 -3.44
CA MET A 90 5.67 -3.80 -2.69
C MET A 90 4.88 -2.92 -3.67
N PHE A 91 3.57 -2.87 -3.50
CA PHE A 91 2.68 -2.03 -4.30
C PHE A 91 1.59 -1.47 -3.42
N HIS A 92 1.23 -0.19 -3.54
CA HIS A 92 0.18 0.38 -2.68
C HIS A 92 -1.16 -0.33 -2.83
N GLY A 93 -1.54 -0.74 -4.05
CA GLY A 93 -2.78 -1.48 -4.31
C GLY A 93 -3.91 -0.66 -4.94
N GLN A 94 -3.64 0.55 -5.43
CA GLN A 94 -4.68 1.45 -5.97
C GLN A 94 -5.55 0.82 -7.08
N SER A 95 -4.94 0.01 -7.94
CA SER A 95 -5.63 -0.71 -9.03
C SER A 95 -6.58 -1.82 -8.57
N LEU A 96 -6.55 -2.20 -7.28
CA LEU A 96 -7.49 -3.18 -6.75
C LEU A 96 -8.93 -2.69 -6.86
N ASP A 97 -9.16 -1.37 -6.80
CA ASP A 97 -10.48 -0.78 -7.06
C ASP A 97 -11.02 -1.16 -8.44
N ASP A 98 -10.20 -1.05 -9.48
CA ASP A 98 -10.62 -1.34 -10.85
C ASP A 98 -10.82 -2.85 -11.07
N VAL A 99 -9.94 -3.67 -10.49
CA VAL A 99 -10.07 -5.13 -10.55
C VAL A 99 -11.36 -5.59 -9.86
N ILE A 100 -11.63 -5.09 -8.64
CA ILE A 100 -12.82 -5.43 -7.87
C ILE A 100 -14.10 -4.95 -8.58
N ALA A 101 -14.07 -3.75 -9.18
CA ALA A 101 -15.22 -3.22 -9.91
C ALA A 101 -15.51 -3.95 -11.22
N THR A 102 -14.49 -4.55 -11.85
CA THR A 102 -14.60 -5.14 -13.20
C THR A 102 -14.85 -6.64 -13.18
N VAL A 103 -14.23 -7.37 -12.25
CA VAL A 103 -14.28 -8.84 -12.22
C VAL A 103 -15.41 -9.33 -11.32
N PRO A 104 -16.41 -10.06 -11.85
CA PRO A 104 -17.53 -10.56 -11.06
C PRO A 104 -17.07 -11.47 -9.90
N GLY A 105 -17.71 -11.31 -8.75
CA GLY A 105 -17.46 -12.14 -7.56
C GLY A 105 -16.29 -11.68 -6.68
N LEU A 106 -15.56 -10.63 -7.07
CA LEU A 106 -14.57 -10.00 -6.20
C LEU A 106 -15.20 -8.96 -5.28
N SER A 107 -14.54 -8.70 -4.14
CA SER A 107 -14.99 -7.69 -3.18
C SER A 107 -13.82 -7.18 -2.34
N TYR A 108 -14.00 -5.99 -1.75
CA TYR A 108 -13.07 -5.42 -0.77
C TYR A 108 -12.83 -6.30 0.46
N SER A 109 -13.75 -7.22 0.78
CA SER A 109 -13.62 -8.12 1.93
C SER A 109 -12.67 -9.30 1.72
N LYS A 110 -12.30 -9.57 0.46
CA LYS A 110 -11.41 -10.69 0.07
C LYS A 110 -10.33 -10.20 -0.90
N PRO A 111 -9.47 -9.24 -0.47
CA PRO A 111 -8.51 -8.59 -1.38
C PRO A 111 -7.47 -9.55 -1.98
N VAL A 112 -7.19 -10.69 -1.37
CA VAL A 112 -6.25 -11.69 -1.93
C VAL A 112 -6.73 -12.19 -3.29
N GLU A 113 -8.04 -12.37 -3.51
CA GLU A 113 -8.55 -12.83 -4.80
C GLU A 113 -8.35 -11.79 -5.90
N ALA A 114 -8.48 -10.50 -5.58
CA ALA A 114 -8.16 -9.41 -6.50
C ALA A 114 -6.64 -9.33 -6.78
N MET A 115 -5.81 -9.46 -5.75
CA MET A 115 -4.34 -9.50 -5.92
C MET A 115 -3.89 -10.70 -6.77
N LYS A 116 -4.57 -11.85 -6.69
CA LYS A 116 -4.32 -13.00 -7.58
C LYS A 116 -4.57 -12.66 -9.05
N ILE A 117 -5.54 -11.80 -9.37
CA ILE A 117 -5.76 -11.35 -10.75
C ILE A 117 -4.55 -10.57 -11.26
N LEU A 118 -4.00 -9.66 -10.46
CA LEU A 118 -2.80 -8.88 -10.83
C LEU A 118 -1.58 -9.79 -11.08
N LEU A 119 -1.38 -10.82 -10.23
CA LEU A 119 -0.32 -11.81 -10.45
C LEU A 119 -0.56 -12.66 -11.71
N LYS A 120 -1.82 -13.03 -12.00
CA LYS A 120 -2.18 -13.77 -13.21
C LYS A 120 -1.97 -12.95 -14.48
N SER A 121 -2.32 -11.66 -14.44
CA SER A 121 -2.10 -10.73 -15.56
C SER A 121 -0.65 -10.30 -15.71
N ARG A 122 0.21 -10.59 -14.72
CA ARG A 122 1.61 -10.13 -14.66
C ARG A 122 1.72 -8.61 -14.80
N HIS A 123 0.76 -7.90 -14.23
CA HIS A 123 0.67 -6.46 -14.35
C HIS A 123 -0.09 -5.88 -13.17
N LEU A 124 0.44 -4.81 -12.56
CA LEU A 124 -0.10 -4.22 -11.34
C LEU A 124 -1.30 -3.31 -11.58
N SER A 125 -1.51 -2.77 -12.77
CA SER A 125 -2.72 -2.00 -13.12
C SER A 125 -3.20 -2.24 -14.56
N PRO A 126 -3.68 -3.45 -14.89
CA PRO A 126 -3.93 -3.86 -16.29
C PRO A 126 -5.15 -3.18 -16.95
N ILE A 127 -5.94 -2.42 -16.20
CA ILE A 127 -7.15 -1.74 -16.69
C ILE A 127 -6.81 -0.26 -16.89
N TYR A 128 -6.98 0.25 -18.11
CA TYR A 128 -6.78 1.65 -18.45
C TYR A 128 -8.10 2.43 -18.51
N GLY A 129 -8.09 3.70 -18.12
CA GLY A 129 -9.21 4.63 -18.31
C GLY A 129 -10.32 4.56 -17.26
N ASN A 130 -10.12 3.80 -16.18
CA ASN A 130 -11.07 3.70 -15.07
C ASN A 130 -10.62 4.56 -13.87
N ARG A 131 -10.70 4.08 -12.63
CA ARG A 131 -10.44 4.88 -11.44
C ARG A 131 -8.95 5.11 -11.19
N THR A 132 -8.10 4.15 -11.56
CA THR A 132 -6.66 4.25 -11.34
C THR A 132 -6.01 5.12 -12.41
N PRO A 133 -5.44 6.28 -12.03
CA PRO A 133 -4.72 7.10 -12.98
C PRO A 133 -3.37 6.45 -13.30
N ILE A 134 -3.06 6.32 -14.59
CA ILE A 134 -1.79 5.79 -15.10
C ILE A 134 -1.06 6.93 -15.81
N ALA A 135 0.18 7.19 -15.40
CA ALA A 135 1.02 8.22 -16.00
C ALA A 135 1.48 7.77 -17.39
N PRO A 136 1.53 8.68 -18.39
CA PRO A 136 2.03 8.38 -19.72
C PRO A 136 3.56 8.35 -19.73
N GLU A 137 4.14 7.32 -19.12
CA GLU A 137 5.58 7.07 -19.12
C GLU A 137 6.01 6.38 -20.42
N SER A 138 7.28 6.52 -20.80
CA SER A 138 7.83 5.86 -22.00
C SER A 138 7.98 4.34 -21.84
N GLU A 139 8.02 3.87 -20.60
CA GLU A 139 8.17 2.46 -20.22
C GLU A 139 7.13 2.11 -19.15
N ASP A 140 6.57 0.91 -19.26
CA ASP A 140 5.55 0.43 -18.32
C ASP A 140 6.18 -0.29 -17.12
N MET A 141 6.45 0.50 -16.08
CA MET A 141 7.00 0.01 -14.81
C MET A 141 5.98 -0.77 -13.94
N LEU A 142 4.74 -0.97 -14.42
CA LEU A 142 3.71 -1.72 -13.69
C LEU A 142 3.66 -3.20 -14.11
N VAL A 143 4.43 -3.60 -15.12
CA VAL A 143 4.65 -4.99 -15.51
C VAL A 143 5.38 -5.75 -14.39
N ILE A 144 4.89 -6.94 -14.06
CA ILE A 144 5.53 -7.86 -13.10
C ILE A 144 6.46 -8.77 -13.87
N GLU A 145 7.71 -8.35 -14.10
CA GLU A 145 8.71 -9.06 -14.91
C GLU A 145 9.15 -10.40 -14.30
N ASP A 146 9.40 -10.41 -13.00
CA ASP A 146 9.79 -11.58 -12.22
C ASP A 146 8.66 -12.02 -11.30
N VAL A 147 8.52 -13.33 -11.07
CA VAL A 147 7.58 -13.84 -10.08
C VAL A 147 8.12 -13.52 -8.67
N PRO A 148 7.39 -12.75 -7.84
CA PRO A 148 7.84 -12.44 -6.49
C PRO A 148 7.59 -13.60 -5.53
N ASP A 149 8.41 -13.71 -4.50
CA ASP A 149 8.17 -14.63 -3.38
C ASP A 149 7.06 -14.10 -2.46
N ILE A 150 7.02 -12.77 -2.28
CA ILE A 150 5.99 -12.07 -1.51
C ILE A 150 5.43 -10.92 -2.36
N PHE A 151 4.10 -10.87 -2.50
CA PHE A 151 3.38 -9.74 -3.05
C PHE A 151 2.60 -9.03 -1.95
N HIS A 152 3.05 -7.81 -1.59
CA HIS A 152 2.44 -6.98 -0.57
C HIS A 152 1.64 -5.84 -1.19
N ALA A 153 0.43 -5.63 -0.66
CA ALA A 153 -0.36 -4.43 -0.92
C ALA A 153 -1.12 -3.91 0.30
N GLY A 154 -1.75 -2.75 0.12
CA GLY A 154 -2.63 -2.11 1.09
C GLY A 154 -3.88 -1.54 0.41
N HIS A 155 -4.11 -0.25 0.60
CA HIS A 155 -5.16 0.60 -0.01
C HIS A 155 -6.62 0.26 0.35
N VAL A 156 -7.01 -1.02 0.36
CA VAL A 156 -8.40 -1.46 0.59
C VAL A 156 -8.77 -1.64 2.07
N HIS A 157 -7.81 -1.46 2.97
CA HIS A 157 -7.96 -1.47 4.43
C HIS A 157 -8.49 -2.79 5.04
N MET A 158 -8.41 -3.90 4.30
CA MET A 158 -8.76 -5.25 4.75
C MET A 158 -7.52 -6.15 4.86
N THR A 159 -7.29 -6.73 6.04
CA THR A 159 -6.14 -7.59 6.30
C THR A 159 -6.42 -9.03 5.90
N GLU A 160 -5.79 -9.48 4.82
CA GLU A 160 -5.90 -10.86 4.35
C GLU A 160 -4.53 -11.37 3.91
N VAL A 161 -4.26 -12.64 4.22
CA VAL A 161 -3.04 -13.33 3.80
C VAL A 161 -3.45 -14.60 3.08
N GLY A 162 -2.83 -14.84 1.94
CA GLY A 162 -3.07 -16.04 1.14
C GLY A 162 -1.86 -16.44 0.33
N ARG A 163 -2.06 -17.41 -0.56
CA ARG A 163 -1.00 -17.89 -1.45
C ARG A 163 -1.53 -18.10 -2.85
N TYR A 164 -0.63 -17.97 -3.83
CA TYR A 164 -0.91 -18.32 -5.21
C TYR A 164 0.36 -18.83 -5.89
N LYS A 165 0.35 -20.10 -6.32
CA LYS A 165 1.46 -20.76 -7.04
C LYS A 165 2.85 -20.50 -6.42
N GLY A 166 2.95 -20.55 -5.10
CA GLY A 166 4.20 -20.33 -4.35
C GLY A 166 4.32 -18.93 -3.74
N THR A 167 3.86 -17.89 -4.42
CA THR A 167 3.90 -16.50 -3.93
C THR A 167 3.00 -16.34 -2.69
N LEU A 168 3.56 -15.78 -1.62
CA LEU A 168 2.81 -15.30 -0.47
C LEU A 168 2.15 -13.96 -0.81
N ILE A 169 0.85 -13.85 -0.63
CA ILE A 169 0.09 -12.62 -0.89
C ILE A 169 -0.31 -12.02 0.45
N VAL A 170 0.01 -10.75 0.67
CA VAL A 170 -0.30 -10.03 1.91
C VAL A 170 -0.99 -8.73 1.57
N ASN A 171 -2.26 -8.59 1.94
CA ASN A 171 -2.86 -7.27 2.13
C ASN A 171 -2.78 -6.91 3.61
N SER A 172 -2.06 -5.83 3.95
CA SER A 172 -1.79 -5.49 5.36
C SER A 172 -2.94 -4.80 6.08
N GLY A 173 -4.04 -4.47 5.39
CA GLY A 173 -5.13 -3.69 5.98
C GLY A 173 -4.71 -2.25 6.26
N ALA A 174 -5.07 -1.71 7.43
CA ALA A 174 -4.83 -0.29 7.75
C ALA A 174 -4.61 -0.03 9.25
N TRP A 175 -4.28 1.22 9.57
CA TRP A 175 -4.24 1.76 10.93
C TRP A 175 -5.31 2.84 11.16
N GLN A 176 -6.27 2.96 10.24
CA GLN A 176 -7.37 3.91 10.26
C GLN A 176 -8.68 3.18 10.54
N ARG A 177 -9.46 3.68 11.52
CA ARG A 177 -10.83 3.20 11.76
C ARG A 177 -11.73 3.56 10.57
N GLN A 178 -12.90 2.91 10.50
CA GLN A 178 -13.87 3.16 9.42
C GLN A 178 -14.23 4.64 9.32
N THR A 179 -14.00 5.23 8.14
CA THR A 179 -14.41 6.59 7.80
C THR A 179 -15.88 6.64 7.37
N LYS A 180 -16.49 7.83 7.37
CA LYS A 180 -17.87 7.97 6.86
C LYS A 180 -17.93 7.63 5.38
N PHE A 181 -16.90 8.03 4.62
CA PHE A 181 -16.77 7.64 3.22
C PHE A 181 -16.72 6.11 3.04
N GLN A 182 -15.87 5.39 3.80
CA GLN A 182 -15.82 3.93 3.74
C GLN A 182 -17.16 3.27 4.08
N GLN A 183 -17.88 3.81 5.07
CA GLN A 183 -19.22 3.35 5.42
C GLN A 183 -20.19 3.48 4.24
N THR A 184 -20.18 4.61 3.52
CA THR A 184 -21.03 4.79 2.32
C THR A 184 -20.68 3.84 1.17
N MET A 185 -19.44 3.34 1.14
CA MET A 185 -18.96 2.35 0.17
C MET A 185 -19.17 0.90 0.64
N GLY A 186 -19.75 0.68 1.84
CA GLY A 186 -19.93 -0.65 2.40
C GLY A 186 -18.62 -1.34 2.82
N ILE A 187 -17.53 -0.59 2.97
CA ILE A 187 -16.21 -1.11 3.33
C ILE A 187 -16.08 -1.16 4.85
N THR A 188 -15.82 -2.35 5.40
CA THR A 188 -15.52 -2.54 6.82
C THR A 188 -14.04 -2.87 6.99
N PRO A 189 -13.19 -1.92 7.41
CA PRO A 189 -11.76 -2.16 7.52
C PRO A 189 -11.41 -3.02 8.74
N THR A 190 -10.19 -3.55 8.75
CA THR A 190 -9.60 -4.27 9.90
C THR A 190 -8.39 -3.51 10.45
N PRO A 191 -8.63 -2.38 11.16
CA PRO A 191 -7.55 -1.57 11.69
C PRO A 191 -6.76 -2.28 12.78
N GLY A 192 -5.48 -1.93 12.95
CA GLY A 192 -4.71 -2.35 14.12
C GLY A 192 -4.17 -3.78 14.03
N ILE A 193 -4.05 -4.34 12.83
CA ILE A 193 -3.47 -5.67 12.61
C ILE A 193 -2.14 -5.53 11.87
N CYS A 194 -1.09 -6.14 12.41
CA CYS A 194 0.21 -6.29 11.77
C CYS A 194 0.41 -7.71 11.25
N ILE A 195 0.99 -7.86 10.05
CA ILE A 195 1.40 -9.15 9.51
C ILE A 195 2.91 -9.31 9.68
N LEU A 196 3.31 -10.35 10.41
CA LEU A 196 4.70 -10.76 10.57
C LEU A 196 4.97 -11.90 9.58
N VAL A 197 6.07 -11.82 8.83
CA VAL A 197 6.48 -12.88 7.89
C VAL A 197 7.88 -13.34 8.23
N ASN A 198 8.06 -14.66 8.43
CA ASN A 198 9.36 -15.26 8.57
C ASN A 198 9.97 -15.48 7.17
N LEU A 199 11.04 -14.78 6.84
CA LEU A 199 11.67 -14.86 5.51
C LEU A 199 12.28 -16.24 5.20
N GLY A 200 12.65 -17.03 6.20
CA GLY A 200 13.26 -18.35 6.00
C GLY A 200 12.29 -19.44 5.53
N ASN A 201 10.99 -19.28 5.79
CA ASN A 201 9.98 -20.27 5.42
C ASN A 201 8.66 -19.67 4.89
N LEU A 202 8.59 -18.34 4.78
CA LEU A 202 7.44 -17.55 4.38
C LEU A 202 6.17 -17.79 5.22
N GLN A 203 6.29 -18.36 6.42
CA GLN A 203 5.16 -18.44 7.35
C GLN A 203 4.78 -17.04 7.82
N SER A 204 3.47 -16.80 7.94
CA SER A 204 2.94 -15.50 8.34
C SER A 204 2.09 -15.62 9.60
N PHE A 205 2.14 -14.58 10.43
CA PHE A 205 1.39 -14.48 11.68
C PHE A 205 0.68 -13.13 11.74
N LYS A 206 -0.56 -13.12 12.21
CA LYS A 206 -1.31 -11.90 12.48
C LYS A 206 -1.08 -11.50 13.94
N LYS A 207 -0.68 -10.25 14.17
CA LYS A 207 -0.65 -9.63 15.49
C LYS A 207 -1.73 -8.55 15.53
N ASP A 208 -2.76 -8.78 16.35
CA ASP A 208 -3.84 -7.85 16.61
C ASP A 208 -3.47 -6.93 17.79
N PHE A 209 -3.76 -5.64 17.66
CA PHE A 209 -3.51 -4.58 18.65
C PHE A 209 -4.80 -3.94 19.19
N ASN A 210 -5.98 -4.47 18.83
CA ASN A 210 -7.26 -4.05 19.39
C ASN A 210 -7.56 -4.66 20.75
#